data_AF-A0A645IIB9-F1
#
_entry.id   AF-A0A645IIB9-F1
#
_cell.length_a   1.000
_cell.length_b   1.000
_cell.length_c   1.000
_cell.angle_alpha   90.00
_cell.angle_beta   90.00
_cell.angle_gamma   90.00
#
_symmetry.space_group_name_H-M   'P 1'
#
loop_
_entity.id
_entity.type
_entity.pdbx_description
1 polymer ?
#
loop_
_entity_poly.entity_id
_entity_poly.type
_entity_poly.pdbx_seq_one_letter_code
_entity_poly.pdbx_strand_id
1 'polypeptide(L)'
;MSIKTEQPLIVIASIAVGSVIGELLDLEGKLEKGCASLESRIGDNAKGFSAGFIAASLIYCTGSMAVLGSFEEGLGGYPSLLLAKGLIDGLTSIAIAASLGFGVIFASVPVFLYQGTLTLAAGWIQPFMSQPAIIEMSATGGLMLVGIGINLLGFMKIRVMNMLPGLVIAVVLVQLFI
;
A
#
# COMPACT_ATOMS: atom_id res chain seq x y z
N MET A 1 -7.97 -15.56 -2.03
CA MET A 1 -7.47 -14.90 -0.80
C MET A 1 -7.62 -13.38 -0.81
N SER A 2 -7.69 -12.72 -1.99
CA SER A 2 -7.66 -11.25 -2.13
C SER A 2 -8.90 -10.49 -1.59
N ILE A 3 -10.07 -11.15 -1.45
CA ILE A 3 -11.28 -10.60 -0.79
C ILE A 3 -11.97 -11.75 -0.03
N LYS A 4 -11.22 -12.50 0.77
CA LYS A 4 -11.85 -13.27 1.86
C LYS A 4 -11.82 -12.35 3.07
N THR A 5 -13.00 -11.95 3.52
CA THR A 5 -13.20 -11.23 4.79
C THR A 5 -14.03 -12.15 5.66
N GLU A 6 -13.67 -12.26 6.93
CA GLU A 6 -14.52 -12.93 7.90
C GLU A 6 -15.50 -11.92 8.51
N GLN A 7 -15.12 -10.62 8.52
CA GLN A 7 -15.93 -9.54 9.04
C GLN A 7 -15.98 -8.34 8.07
N PRO A 8 -16.90 -8.36 7.08
CA PRO A 8 -17.04 -7.28 6.09
C PRO A 8 -17.25 -5.90 6.72
N LEU A 9 -17.91 -5.86 7.88
CA LEU A 9 -18.14 -4.64 8.66
C LEU A 9 -16.83 -3.97 9.08
N ILE A 10 -15.81 -4.74 9.46
CA ILE A 10 -14.50 -4.19 9.83
C ILE A 10 -13.85 -3.54 8.61
N VAL A 11 -13.87 -4.19 7.44
CA VAL A 11 -13.30 -3.65 6.20
C VAL A 11 -13.98 -2.35 5.78
N ILE A 12 -15.32 -2.32 5.84
CA ILE A 12 -16.08 -1.13 5.45
C ILE A 12 -15.80 0.01 6.43
N ALA A 13 -15.83 -0.28 7.75
CA ALA A 13 -15.55 0.72 8.77
C ALA A 13 -14.11 1.23 8.70
N SER A 14 -13.14 0.35 8.49
CA SER A 14 -11.72 0.70 8.40
C SER A 14 -11.46 1.63 7.23
N ILE A 15 -12.04 1.35 6.07
CA ILE A 15 -11.92 2.19 4.89
C ILE A 15 -12.66 3.50 5.06
N ALA A 16 -13.88 3.49 5.63
CA ALA A 16 -14.64 4.72 5.86
C ALA A 16 -13.90 5.68 6.80
N VAL A 17 -13.51 5.20 7.98
CA VAL A 17 -12.78 6.02 8.97
C VAL A 17 -11.39 6.37 8.44
N GLY A 18 -10.72 5.43 7.78
CA GLY A 18 -9.40 5.63 7.19
C GLY A 18 -9.39 6.71 6.11
N SER A 19 -10.42 6.73 5.26
CA SER A 19 -10.61 7.74 4.23
C SER A 19 -10.89 9.12 4.83
N VAL A 20 -11.72 9.19 5.87
CA VAL A 20 -11.96 10.47 6.58
C VAL A 20 -10.65 11.01 7.17
N ILE A 21 -9.91 10.16 7.88
CA ILE A 21 -8.63 10.57 8.48
C ILE A 21 -7.61 10.95 7.39
N GLY A 22 -7.47 10.17 6.33
CA GLY A 22 -6.50 10.45 5.28
C GLY A 22 -6.87 11.66 4.43
N GLU A 23 -8.17 11.94 4.21
CA GLU A 23 -8.62 13.16 3.54
C GLU A 23 -8.35 14.40 4.42
N LEU A 24 -8.56 14.30 5.74
CA LEU A 24 -8.18 15.37 6.67
C LEU A 24 -6.67 15.62 6.69
N LEU A 25 -5.86 14.58 6.52
CA LEU A 25 -4.40 14.67 6.44
C LEU A 25 -3.90 15.09 5.06
N ASP A 26 -4.74 15.02 4.02
CA ASP A 26 -4.42 15.25 2.61
C ASP A 26 -3.14 14.50 2.17
N LEU A 27 -3.09 13.19 2.43
CA LEU A 27 -1.90 12.36 2.15
C LEU A 27 -1.56 12.36 0.66
N GLU A 28 -2.55 12.14 -0.18
CA GLU A 28 -2.42 12.14 -1.64
C GLU A 28 -2.00 13.52 -2.14
N GLY A 29 -2.67 14.60 -1.69
CA GLY A 29 -2.35 15.95 -2.14
C GLY A 29 -0.95 16.42 -1.72
N LYS A 30 -0.48 16.02 -0.53
CA LYS A 30 0.91 16.26 -0.09
C LYS A 30 1.92 15.51 -0.95
N LEU A 31 1.63 14.25 -1.29
CA LEU A 31 2.47 13.46 -2.17
C LEU A 31 2.48 14.01 -3.60
N GLU A 32 1.32 14.35 -4.15
CA GLU A 32 1.20 14.99 -5.48
C GLU A 32 2.01 16.29 -5.54
N LYS A 33 1.94 17.14 -4.51
CA LYS A 33 2.76 18.37 -4.41
C LYS A 33 4.26 18.07 -4.35
N GLY A 34 4.65 17.06 -3.57
CA GLY A 34 6.05 16.60 -3.48
C GLY A 34 6.57 16.09 -4.82
N CYS A 35 5.76 15.27 -5.51
CA CYS A 35 6.04 14.78 -6.86
C CYS A 35 6.15 15.95 -7.84
N ALA A 36 5.19 16.88 -7.87
CA ALA A 36 5.20 18.03 -8.78
C ALA A 36 6.45 18.92 -8.59
N SER A 37 6.89 19.12 -7.33
CA SER A 37 8.13 19.85 -7.05
C SER A 37 9.40 19.12 -7.51
N LEU A 38 9.35 17.79 -7.65
CA LEU A 38 10.43 16.99 -8.18
C LEU A 38 10.38 16.93 -9.71
N GLU A 39 9.18 16.82 -10.30
CA GLU A 39 8.92 16.92 -11.74
C GLU A 39 9.46 18.25 -12.29
N SER A 40 9.22 19.37 -11.60
CA SER A 40 9.71 20.69 -12.00
C SER A 40 11.24 20.81 -11.99
N ARG A 41 11.95 19.94 -11.25
CA ARG A 41 13.41 19.91 -11.19
C ARG A 41 14.03 18.96 -12.22
N ILE A 42 13.28 17.94 -12.64
CA ILE A 42 13.71 16.91 -13.60
C ILE A 42 13.40 17.32 -15.06
N GLY A 43 12.46 18.25 -15.26
CA GLY A 43 12.14 18.84 -16.57
C GLY A 43 10.90 18.21 -17.24
N ASP A 44 10.54 18.71 -18.44
CA ASP A 44 9.29 18.39 -19.16
C ASP A 44 9.05 16.90 -19.49
N ASN A 45 10.06 16.05 -19.35
CA ASN A 45 9.95 14.59 -19.50
C ASN A 45 9.23 13.89 -18.33
N ALA A 46 8.79 14.64 -17.31
CA ALA A 46 8.21 14.08 -16.08
C ALA A 46 6.67 13.96 -16.08
N LYS A 47 5.98 14.21 -17.21
CA LYS A 47 4.51 14.04 -17.29
C LYS A 47 4.10 12.61 -16.94
N GLY A 48 3.27 12.46 -15.91
CA GLY A 48 2.78 11.15 -15.44
C GLY A 48 3.63 10.51 -14.34
N PHE A 49 4.73 11.16 -13.90
CA PHE A 49 5.58 10.68 -12.81
C PHE A 49 4.78 10.47 -11.53
N SER A 50 3.98 11.46 -11.11
CA SER A 50 3.17 11.35 -9.89
C SER A 50 2.19 10.17 -9.95
N ALA A 51 1.53 9.94 -11.08
CA ALA A 51 0.57 8.84 -11.23
C ALA A 51 1.26 7.47 -11.16
N GLY A 52 2.38 7.29 -11.87
CA GLY A 52 3.15 6.04 -11.83
C GLY A 52 3.74 5.75 -10.46
N PHE A 53 4.29 6.78 -9.80
CA PHE A 53 4.81 6.67 -8.45
C PHE A 53 3.72 6.28 -7.44
N ILE A 54 2.59 6.99 -7.42
CA ILE A 54 1.50 6.74 -6.47
C ILE A 54 0.90 5.34 -6.70
N ALA A 55 0.59 4.99 -7.94
CA ALA A 55 -0.01 3.70 -8.26
C ALA A 55 0.91 2.53 -7.88
N ALA A 56 2.19 2.58 -8.29
CA ALA A 56 3.15 1.54 -7.97
C ALA A 56 3.39 1.42 -6.46
N SER A 57 3.54 2.55 -5.76
CA SER A 57 3.75 2.56 -4.30
C SER A 57 2.58 1.92 -3.56
N LEU A 58 1.35 2.25 -3.95
CA LEU A 58 0.16 1.66 -3.36
C LEU A 58 0.04 0.18 -3.69
N ILE A 59 0.24 -0.22 -4.95
CA ILE A 59 0.19 -1.63 -5.35
C ILE A 59 1.18 -2.46 -4.53
N TYR A 60 2.39 -1.95 -4.31
CA TYR A 60 3.44 -2.69 -3.59
C TYR A 60 3.24 -2.70 -2.08
N CYS A 61 2.85 -1.58 -1.47
CA CYS A 61 2.79 -1.43 -0.01
C CYS A 61 1.45 -1.89 0.60
N THR A 62 0.37 -1.92 -0.17
CA THR A 62 -0.97 -2.24 0.34
C THR A 62 -1.20 -3.75 0.50
N GLY A 63 -0.33 -4.58 -0.08
CA GLY A 63 -0.41 -6.02 0.06
C GLY A 63 0.03 -6.51 1.44
N SER A 64 -0.75 -7.38 2.07
CA SER A 64 -0.42 -7.99 3.37
C SER A 64 0.86 -8.82 3.36
N MET A 65 1.29 -9.32 2.19
CA MET A 65 2.57 -10.01 2.03
C MET A 65 3.77 -9.12 2.34
N ALA A 66 3.68 -7.80 2.14
CA ALA A 66 4.72 -6.88 2.58
C ALA A 66 4.87 -6.90 4.10
N VAL A 67 3.73 -6.88 4.81
CA VAL A 67 3.66 -6.87 6.26
C VAL A 67 4.10 -8.21 6.85
N LEU A 68 3.52 -9.32 6.39
CA LEU A 68 3.88 -10.66 6.88
C LEU A 68 5.33 -11.00 6.57
N GLY A 69 5.77 -10.69 5.34
CA GLY A 69 7.13 -10.96 4.91
C GLY A 69 8.15 -10.18 5.74
N SER A 70 7.88 -8.90 6.04
CA SER A 70 8.72 -8.09 6.93
C SER A 70 8.80 -8.67 8.35
N PHE A 71 7.72 -9.23 8.87
CA PHE A 71 7.75 -9.88 10.19
C PHE A 71 8.46 -11.23 10.18
N GLU A 72 8.24 -12.07 9.17
CA GLU A 72 8.94 -13.35 9.03
C GLU A 72 10.46 -13.13 8.97
N GLU A 73 10.91 -12.19 8.15
CA GLU A 73 12.35 -11.85 8.06
C GLU A 73 12.86 -11.18 9.34
N GLY A 74 12.12 -10.21 9.89
CA GLY A 74 12.53 -9.45 11.07
C GLY A 74 12.64 -10.29 12.35
N LEU A 75 11.98 -11.44 12.41
CA LEU A 75 12.06 -12.40 13.51
C LEU A 75 13.11 -13.51 13.28
N GLY A 76 13.94 -13.38 12.23
CA GLY A 76 15.00 -14.33 11.92
C GLY A 76 14.55 -15.54 11.10
N GLY A 77 13.34 -15.49 10.54
CA GLY A 77 12.86 -16.49 9.57
C GLY A 77 13.51 -16.31 8.20
N TYR A 78 13.43 -17.36 7.37
CA TYR A 78 13.88 -17.26 5.99
C TYR A 78 12.89 -16.40 5.17
N PRO A 79 13.34 -15.40 4.40
CA PRO A 79 12.48 -14.39 3.78
C PRO A 79 11.75 -14.89 2.52
N SER A 80 11.09 -16.05 2.61
CA SER A 80 10.43 -16.70 1.49
C SER A 80 9.31 -15.82 0.90
N LEU A 81 8.51 -15.18 1.76
CA LEU A 81 7.44 -14.27 1.35
C LEU A 81 7.97 -13.01 0.67
N LEU A 82 9.01 -12.38 1.21
CA LEU A 82 9.58 -11.16 0.62
C LEU A 82 10.28 -11.44 -0.71
N LEU A 83 10.94 -12.60 -0.86
CA LEU A 83 11.52 -13.02 -2.14
C LEU A 83 10.45 -13.27 -3.20
N ALA A 84 9.38 -14.00 -2.84
CA ALA A 84 8.26 -14.22 -3.74
C ALA A 84 7.59 -12.89 -4.15
N LYS A 85 7.42 -11.98 -3.19
CA LYS A 85 6.88 -10.64 -3.46
C LYS A 85 7.81 -9.80 -4.32
N GLY A 86 9.12 -9.81 -4.08
CA GLY A 86 10.09 -9.09 -4.89
C GLY A 86 10.05 -9.49 -6.37
N LEU A 87 9.85 -10.78 -6.66
CA LEU A 87 9.63 -11.26 -8.03
C LEU A 87 8.33 -10.70 -8.63
N ILE A 88 7.22 -10.71 -7.88
CA ILE A 88 5.93 -10.16 -8.32
C ILE A 88 6.03 -8.65 -8.56
N ASP A 89 6.64 -7.90 -7.65
CA ASP A 89 6.83 -6.45 -7.75
C ASP A 89 7.74 -6.10 -8.94
N GLY A 90 8.81 -6.88 -9.16
CA GLY A 90 9.67 -6.75 -10.33
C GLY A 90 8.92 -6.95 -11.65
N LEU A 91 8.16 -8.05 -11.79
CA LEU A 91 7.37 -8.32 -13.00
C LEU A 91 6.29 -7.26 -13.23
N THR A 92 5.57 -6.86 -12.17
CA THR A 92 4.53 -5.84 -12.27
C THR A 92 5.12 -4.45 -12.56
N SER A 93 6.31 -4.14 -12.09
CA SER A 93 6.98 -2.85 -12.38
C SER A 93 7.22 -2.66 -13.88
N ILE A 94 7.57 -3.74 -14.60
CA ILE A 94 7.77 -3.69 -16.06
C ILE A 94 6.45 -3.32 -16.74
N ALA A 95 5.35 -3.97 -16.36
CA ALA A 95 4.03 -3.71 -16.93
C ALA A 95 3.54 -2.29 -16.60
N ILE A 96 3.65 -1.87 -15.34
CA ILE A 96 3.19 -0.55 -14.88
C ILE A 96 4.06 0.56 -15.47
N ALA A 97 5.38 0.36 -15.59
CA ALA A 97 6.29 1.36 -16.17
C ALA A 97 6.02 1.56 -17.67
N ALA A 98 5.60 0.52 -18.39
CA ALA A 98 5.20 0.64 -19.79
C ALA A 98 3.94 1.52 -19.96
N SER A 99 3.05 1.58 -18.96
CA SER A 99 1.81 2.37 -19.02
C SER A 99 1.90 3.74 -18.34
N LEU A 100 2.59 3.84 -17.19
CA LEU A 100 2.64 5.04 -16.33
C LEU A 100 4.02 5.71 -16.32
N GLY A 101 4.99 5.15 -17.04
CA GLY A 101 6.30 5.76 -17.26
C GLY A 101 7.28 5.63 -16.10
N PHE A 102 8.27 6.52 -16.10
CA PHE A 102 9.46 6.42 -15.25
C PHE A 102 9.17 6.59 -13.75
N GLY A 103 8.02 7.13 -13.35
CA GLY A 103 7.64 7.31 -11.93
C GLY A 103 7.64 6.01 -11.11
N VAL A 104 7.50 4.85 -11.76
CA VAL A 104 7.46 3.53 -11.10
C VAL A 104 8.77 3.21 -10.37
N ILE A 105 9.94 3.61 -10.89
CA ILE A 105 11.23 3.29 -10.24
C ILE A 105 11.33 3.91 -8.83
N PHE A 106 10.67 5.05 -8.62
CA PHE A 106 10.69 5.74 -7.34
C PHE A 106 9.84 5.04 -6.28
N ALA A 107 8.94 4.12 -6.66
CA ALA A 107 8.20 3.31 -5.70
C ALA A 107 9.10 2.38 -4.87
N SER A 108 10.36 2.16 -5.30
CA SER A 108 11.38 1.50 -4.48
C SER A 108 11.61 2.21 -3.15
N VAL A 109 11.49 3.54 -3.09
CA VAL A 109 11.68 4.34 -1.87
C VAL A 109 10.61 4.04 -0.82
N PRO A 110 9.30 4.21 -1.08
CA PRO A 110 8.26 3.87 -0.11
C PRO A 110 8.26 2.38 0.22
N VAL A 111 8.54 1.48 -0.74
CA VAL A 111 8.66 0.04 -0.43
C VAL A 111 9.79 -0.23 0.56
N PHE A 112 10.97 0.34 0.32
CA PHE A 112 12.12 0.19 1.20
C PHE A 112 11.85 0.76 2.59
N LEU A 113 11.28 1.97 2.67
CA LEU A 113 10.92 2.59 3.94
C LEU A 113 9.86 1.77 4.68
N TYR A 114 8.81 1.33 3.99
CA TYR A 114 7.71 0.57 4.57
C TYR A 114 8.17 -0.80 5.07
N GLN A 115 8.77 -1.61 4.21
CA GLN A 115 9.21 -2.95 4.58
C GLN A 115 10.38 -2.90 5.55
N GLY A 116 11.36 -2.03 5.33
CA GLY A 116 12.52 -1.89 6.21
C GLY A 116 12.14 -1.45 7.62
N THR A 117 11.22 -0.50 7.76
CA THR A 117 10.74 -0.09 9.09
C THR A 117 9.96 -1.20 9.78
N LEU A 118 9.10 -1.94 9.07
CA LEU A 118 8.37 -3.08 9.62
C LEU A 118 9.28 -4.22 10.04
N THR A 119 10.30 -4.54 9.22
CA THR A 119 11.29 -5.59 9.53
C THR A 119 12.08 -5.24 10.79
N LEU A 120 12.51 -3.98 10.94
CA LEU A 120 13.21 -3.51 12.14
C LEU A 120 12.30 -3.49 13.39
N ALA A 121 11.02 -3.15 13.21
CA ALA A 121 10.04 -3.09 14.29
C ALA A 121 9.31 -4.42 14.54
N ALA A 122 9.73 -5.51 13.89
CA ALA A 122 8.99 -6.76 13.85
C ALA A 122 8.69 -7.33 15.25
N GLY A 123 9.68 -7.31 16.14
CA GLY A 123 9.52 -7.80 17.51
C GLY A 123 8.47 -7.04 18.34
N TRP A 124 8.18 -5.78 18.02
CA TRP A 124 7.18 -4.98 18.74
C TRP A 124 5.79 -5.05 18.11
N ILE A 125 5.71 -5.22 16.79
CA ILE A 125 4.44 -5.19 16.06
C ILE A 125 3.81 -6.60 15.94
N GLN A 126 4.61 -7.67 15.97
CA GLN A 126 4.13 -9.05 15.84
C GLN A 126 2.95 -9.42 16.76
N PRO A 127 2.87 -8.98 18.03
CA PRO A 127 1.73 -9.29 18.90
C PRO A 127 0.38 -8.76 18.40
N PHE A 128 0.37 -7.71 17.57
CA PHE A 128 -0.84 -7.11 17.01
C PHE A 128 -1.29 -7.78 15.71
N MET A 129 -0.51 -8.71 15.18
CA MET A 129 -0.70 -9.30 13.85
C MET A 129 -1.25 -10.72 13.97
N SER A 130 -2.44 -10.82 14.54
CA SER A 130 -3.21 -12.07 14.59
C SER A 130 -3.68 -12.49 13.18
N GLN A 131 -4.00 -13.76 12.98
CA GLN A 131 -4.54 -14.24 11.70
C GLN A 131 -5.77 -13.44 11.23
N PRO A 132 -6.77 -13.12 12.09
CA PRO A 132 -7.86 -12.24 11.69
C PRO A 132 -7.41 -10.85 11.26
N ALA A 133 -6.42 -10.25 11.95
CA ALA A 133 -5.91 -8.92 11.60
C ALA A 133 -5.26 -8.92 10.21
N ILE A 134 -4.54 -9.98 9.87
CA ILE A 134 -3.93 -10.18 8.57
C ILE A 134 -5.00 -10.32 7.47
N ILE A 135 -6.05 -11.10 7.73
CA ILE A 135 -7.15 -11.30 6.78
C ILE A 135 -7.85 -9.98 6.50
N GLU A 136 -8.24 -9.24 7.52
CA GLU A 136 -8.99 -7.98 7.34
C GLU A 136 -8.11 -6.85 6.76
N MET A 137 -6.83 -6.80 7.13
CA MET A 137 -5.87 -5.92 6.46
C MET A 137 -5.72 -6.29 4.97
N SER A 138 -5.62 -7.58 4.65
CA SER A 138 -5.53 -8.06 3.26
C SER A 138 -6.76 -7.69 2.45
N ALA A 139 -7.96 -7.86 3.03
CA ALA A 139 -9.22 -7.50 2.39
C ALA A 139 -9.34 -5.99 2.17
N THR A 140 -8.96 -5.20 3.18
CA THR A 140 -8.90 -3.73 3.10
C THR A 140 -7.95 -3.29 1.98
N GLY A 141 -6.76 -3.88 1.91
CA GLY A 141 -5.80 -3.58 0.86
C GLY A 141 -6.26 -4.04 -0.51
N GLY A 142 -6.88 -5.21 -0.60
CA GLY A 142 -7.51 -5.72 -1.83
C GLY A 142 -8.55 -4.74 -2.39
N LEU A 143 -9.36 -4.11 -1.53
CA LEU A 143 -10.34 -3.12 -1.98
C LEU A 143 -9.67 -1.83 -2.50
N MET A 144 -8.58 -1.39 -1.87
CA MET A 144 -7.77 -0.27 -2.39
C MET A 144 -7.19 -0.58 -3.77
N LEU A 145 -6.69 -1.81 -3.99
CA LEU A 145 -6.20 -2.24 -5.30
C LEU A 145 -7.29 -2.18 -6.38
N VAL A 146 -8.54 -2.52 -6.03
CA VAL A 146 -9.69 -2.33 -6.95
C VAL A 146 -9.87 -0.85 -7.28
N GLY A 147 -9.78 0.05 -6.29
CA GLY A 147 -9.82 1.49 -6.52
C GLY A 147 -8.73 1.99 -7.46
N ILE A 148 -7.50 1.47 -7.34
CA ILE A 148 -6.40 1.78 -8.25
C ILE A 148 -6.71 1.27 -9.66
N GLY A 149 -7.24 0.05 -9.78
CA GLY A 149 -7.67 -0.50 -11.07
C GLY A 149 -8.71 0.39 -11.77
N ILE A 150 -9.68 0.92 -11.02
CA ILE A 150 -10.68 1.87 -11.55
C ILE A 150 -10.01 3.17 -12.04
N ASN A 151 -9.04 3.70 -11.28
CA ASN A 151 -8.28 4.89 -11.71
C ASN A 151 -7.52 4.63 -13.01
N LEU A 152 -6.89 3.47 -13.15
CA LEU A 152 -6.13 3.10 -14.35
C LEU A 152 -7.02 2.94 -15.59
N LEU A 153 -8.27 2.50 -15.41
CA LEU A 153 -9.26 2.43 -16.48
C LEU A 153 -9.80 3.81 -16.90
N GLY A 154 -9.51 4.87 -16.14
CA GLY A 154 -9.90 6.24 -16.46
C GLY A 154 -11.39 6.55 -16.22
N PHE A 155 -12.13 5.68 -15.53
CA PHE A 155 -13.56 5.90 -15.25
C PHE A 155 -13.79 7.02 -14.24
N MET A 156 -12.96 7.10 -13.20
CA MET A 156 -13.06 8.08 -12.12
C MET A 156 -11.70 8.21 -11.43
N LYS A 157 -11.40 9.38 -10.84
CA LYS A 157 -10.26 9.57 -9.94
C LYS A 157 -10.68 9.35 -8.48
N ILE A 158 -10.29 8.21 -7.92
CA ILE A 158 -10.42 7.84 -6.50
C ILE A 158 -9.10 8.16 -5.80
N ARG A 159 -9.15 8.90 -4.69
CA ARG A 159 -7.97 9.23 -3.89
C ARG A 159 -7.54 8.06 -2.99
N VAL A 160 -7.05 6.99 -3.59
CA VAL A 160 -6.76 5.74 -2.87
C VAL A 160 -5.66 5.93 -1.81
N MET A 161 -4.73 6.87 -2.01
CA MET A 161 -3.67 7.12 -1.01
C MET A 161 -4.25 7.68 0.29
N ASN A 162 -5.35 8.43 0.22
CA ASN A 162 -6.07 8.90 1.41
C ASN A 162 -6.80 7.77 2.15
N MET A 163 -6.96 6.60 1.54
CA MET A 163 -7.57 5.44 2.19
C MET A 163 -6.55 4.66 3.02
N LEU A 164 -5.24 4.88 2.83
CA LEU A 164 -4.14 4.12 3.45
C LEU A 164 -4.23 3.99 4.99
N PRO A 165 -4.67 5.01 5.76
CA PRO A 165 -4.87 4.86 7.21
C PRO A 165 -5.86 3.73 7.57
N GLY A 166 -6.74 3.35 6.65
CA GLY A 166 -7.67 2.24 6.80
C GLY A 166 -6.98 0.88 7.04
N LEU A 167 -5.76 0.67 6.54
CA LEU A 167 -4.99 -0.55 6.83
C LEU A 167 -4.65 -0.66 8.32
N VAL A 168 -4.27 0.46 8.95
CA VAL A 168 -3.96 0.52 10.38
C VAL A 168 -5.24 0.34 11.19
N ILE A 169 -6.32 1.02 10.78
CA ILE A 169 -7.62 0.92 11.46
C ILE A 169 -8.18 -0.50 11.39
N ALA A 170 -7.99 -1.22 10.28
CA ALA A 170 -8.41 -2.61 10.17
C ALA A 170 -7.79 -3.47 11.28
N VAL A 171 -6.48 -3.34 11.50
CA VAL A 171 -5.78 -4.06 12.59
C VAL A 171 -6.29 -3.65 13.97
N VAL A 172 -6.47 -2.35 14.20
CA VAL A 172 -6.95 -1.82 15.49
C VAL A 172 -8.38 -2.30 15.78
N LEU A 173 -9.27 -2.27 14.80
CA LEU A 173 -10.65 -2.73 14.95
C LEU A 173 -10.71 -4.23 15.22
N VAL A 174 -9.91 -5.04 14.53
CA VAL A 174 -9.82 -6.48 14.84
C VAL A 174 -9.43 -6.67 16.30
N GLN A 175 -8.39 -5.98 16.78
CA GLN A 175 -7.93 -6.15 18.17
C GLN A 175 -8.93 -5.68 19.24
N LEU A 176 -9.86 -4.79 18.89
CA LEU A 176 -10.89 -4.29 19.81
C LEU A 176 -12.15 -5.15 19.84
N PHE A 177 -12.50 -5.79 18.72
CA PHE A 177 -13.76 -6.50 18.54
C PHE A 177 -13.62 -8.03 18.50
N ILE A 178 -12.40 -8.56 18.38
CA ILE A 178 -12.06 -9.99 18.32
C ILE A 178 -11.00 -10.28 19.39
#